data_AF-A0A949Q9E8-F1
#
_entry.id   AF-A0A949Q9E8-F1
#
_cell.length_a   1.000
_cell.length_b   1.000
_cell.length_c   1.000
_cell.angle_alpha   90.00
_cell.angle_beta   90.00
_cell.angle_gamma   90.00
#
_symmetry.space_group_name_H-M   'P 1'
#
loop_
_entity.id
_entity.type
_entity.pdbx_description
1 polymer ?
#
loop_
_entity_poly.entity_id
_entity_poly.type
_entity_poly.pdbx_seq_one_letter_code
_entity_poly.pdbx_strand_id
1 'polypeptide(L)'
;MSLSKGKNEDYRLKIKTKRELSVFYWFVMENKPMVDCYRSSPLKNMKRINSIYRMNIWDASLLLSEIVRDYYSGVLDAILHYEGKIEIFLDSLLPESEFEWFRKNEHACYFVWLSIKKYYPQLSSEMLNIQQQVAPQKFSNVHSLVDLSGLDNFSQNIQHAIAPEPFLSEINSLHVHPASHKERYNSILYFMDLVPSYFIDKLSFIKNIRSQWDVKFKEKRKLNIPVENTGLCQWAWDYMKNKPSMRKRVYIQGTEAPEGGIKLSGEDYSLSICSAADKDGICNKNISESTAQEDYNKSANNDADNDKSSEHEIGIKKVSYKTIDLSPKNGSSLSSINRIGWHDAFEIIQPSTPRETYLAIHAVWIFYVGGTFLEPELYNQFKRARDTYLTRKRKKIIRNKLQEIN
;
A
#
# COMPACT_ATOMS: atom_id res chain seq x y z
N MET A 1 -45.09 -32.15 16.27
CA MET A 1 -43.71 -32.19 16.80
C MET A 1 -43.38 -30.83 17.38
N SER A 2 -43.31 -30.75 18.70
CA SER A 2 -43.04 -29.53 19.46
C SER A 2 -41.53 -29.26 19.51
N LEU A 3 -41.06 -28.29 18.75
CA LEU A 3 -39.70 -27.75 18.88
C LEU A 3 -39.59 -27.07 20.26
N SER A 4 -38.53 -27.42 20.97
CA SER A 4 -38.25 -27.02 22.35
C SER A 4 -38.13 -25.49 22.48
N LYS A 5 -39.16 -24.88 23.08
CA LYS A 5 -39.26 -23.45 23.48
C LYS A 5 -38.23 -22.97 24.54
N GLY A 6 -37.22 -23.77 24.91
CA GLY A 6 -36.37 -23.48 26.07
C GLY A 6 -34.91 -23.12 25.80
N LYS A 7 -34.42 -23.19 24.55
CA LYS A 7 -32.98 -22.98 24.24
C LYS A 7 -32.65 -21.75 23.39
N ASN A 8 -33.65 -21.14 22.75
CA ASN A 8 -33.42 -20.06 21.77
C ASN A 8 -33.74 -18.64 22.27
N GLU A 9 -34.38 -18.47 23.43
CA GLU A 9 -34.65 -17.14 23.99
C GLU A 9 -33.41 -16.45 24.60
N ASP A 10 -32.31 -17.19 24.76
CA ASP A 10 -31.09 -16.71 25.45
C ASP A 10 -29.89 -16.52 24.51
N TYR A 11 -30.04 -16.79 23.21
CA TYR A 11 -29.02 -16.42 22.24
C TYR A 11 -29.16 -14.93 21.94
N ARG A 12 -28.18 -14.17 22.42
CA ARG A 12 -28.04 -12.74 22.17
C ARG A 12 -26.60 -12.49 21.77
N LEU A 13 -26.40 -11.74 20.68
CA LEU A 13 -25.09 -11.29 20.24
C LEU A 13 -24.32 -10.64 21.41
N LYS A 14 -23.21 -11.26 21.83
CA LYS A 14 -22.42 -10.83 22.99
C LYS A 14 -21.27 -9.91 22.56
N ILE A 15 -21.52 -8.60 22.61
CA ILE A 15 -20.49 -7.58 22.38
C ILE A 15 -19.69 -7.33 23.66
N LYS A 16 -18.39 -7.54 23.60
CA LYS A 16 -17.44 -7.44 24.71
C LYS A 16 -16.54 -6.21 24.60
N THR A 17 -16.25 -5.76 23.39
CA THR A 17 -15.27 -4.69 23.14
C THR A 17 -15.87 -3.53 22.34
N LYS A 18 -15.24 -2.35 22.42
CA LYS A 18 -15.61 -1.19 21.59
C LYS A 18 -15.42 -1.45 20.09
N ARG A 19 -14.48 -2.33 19.74
CA ARG A 19 -14.21 -2.70 18.34
C ARG A 19 -15.31 -3.60 17.78
N GLU A 20 -15.72 -4.63 18.53
CA GLU A 20 -16.89 -5.45 18.19
C GLU A 20 -18.17 -4.60 18.09
N LEU A 21 -18.35 -3.66 19.03
CA LEU A 21 -19.47 -2.71 18.97
C LEU A 21 -19.45 -1.89 17.68
N SER A 22 -18.27 -1.50 17.20
CA SER A 22 -18.13 -0.71 15.97
C SER A 22 -18.53 -1.52 14.73
N VAL A 23 -18.25 -2.83 14.71
CA VAL A 23 -18.74 -3.74 13.67
C VAL A 23 -20.25 -3.88 13.73
N PHE A 24 -20.82 -4.15 14.92
CA PHE A 24 -22.27 -4.26 15.07
C PHE A 24 -22.99 -2.96 14.68
N TYR A 25 -22.42 -1.83 15.09
CA TYR A 25 -22.88 -0.50 14.70
C TYR A 25 -22.93 -0.38 13.18
N TRP A 26 -21.87 -0.75 12.48
CA TRP A 26 -21.81 -0.67 11.02
C TRP A 26 -22.92 -1.50 10.37
N PHE A 27 -23.12 -2.74 10.83
CA PHE A 27 -24.16 -3.61 10.29
C PHE A 27 -25.57 -3.03 10.44
N VAL A 28 -25.91 -2.54 11.62
CA VAL A 28 -27.26 -2.03 11.90
C VAL A 28 -27.48 -0.66 11.27
N MET A 29 -26.51 0.25 11.39
CA MET A 29 -26.72 1.66 11.06
C MET A 29 -26.52 1.97 9.58
N GLU A 30 -25.79 1.13 8.85
CA GLU A 30 -25.69 1.23 7.39
C GLU A 30 -26.87 0.57 6.66
N ASN A 31 -27.66 -0.23 7.38
CA ASN A 31 -28.92 -0.78 6.89
C ASN A 31 -30.02 0.27 6.96
N LYS A 32 -30.10 1.11 5.91
CA LYS A 32 -31.07 2.22 5.83
C LYS A 32 -32.52 1.77 6.07
N PRO A 33 -33.04 0.71 5.43
CA PRO A 33 -34.40 0.22 5.70
C PRO A 33 -34.64 -0.08 7.18
N MET A 34 -33.67 -0.72 7.85
CA MET A 34 -33.74 -1.04 9.27
C MET A 34 -33.78 0.21 10.14
N VAL A 35 -32.89 1.16 9.88
CA VAL A 35 -32.84 2.43 10.63
C VAL A 35 -34.11 3.26 10.39
N ASP A 36 -34.61 3.33 9.16
CA ASP A 36 -35.78 4.13 8.81
C ASP A 36 -37.08 3.53 9.38
N CYS A 37 -37.16 2.20 9.47
CA CYS A 37 -38.22 1.50 10.19
C CYS A 37 -38.22 1.91 11.67
N TYR A 38 -37.08 1.83 12.35
CA TYR A 38 -36.96 2.21 13.76
C TYR A 38 -37.23 3.70 14.01
N ARG A 39 -36.84 4.59 13.09
CA ARG A 39 -37.18 6.03 13.16
C ARG A 39 -38.68 6.29 13.06
N SER A 40 -39.41 5.39 12.42
CA SER A 40 -40.86 5.47 12.23
C SER A 40 -41.63 4.73 13.35
N SER A 41 -40.95 3.89 14.13
CA SER A 41 -41.51 3.08 15.22
C SER A 41 -41.96 3.92 16.43
N PRO A 42 -42.99 3.49 17.18
CA PRO A 42 -43.33 4.06 18.48
C PRO A 42 -42.19 3.92 19.52
N LEU A 43 -41.26 2.98 19.32
CA LEU A 43 -40.08 2.79 20.19
C LEU A 43 -38.98 3.82 19.92
N LYS A 44 -39.13 4.70 18.92
CA LYS A 44 -38.09 5.63 18.50
C LYS A 44 -37.59 6.49 19.66
N ASN A 45 -36.28 6.49 19.85
CA ASN A 45 -35.62 7.42 20.76
C ASN A 45 -34.47 8.15 20.05
N MET A 46 -34.80 9.26 19.40
CA MET A 46 -33.84 10.03 18.60
C MET A 46 -32.65 10.54 19.44
N LYS A 47 -32.86 10.83 20.73
CA LYS A 47 -31.77 11.22 21.65
C LYS A 47 -30.79 10.07 21.87
N ARG A 48 -31.29 8.83 22.01
CA ARG A 48 -30.47 7.61 22.13
C ARG A 48 -29.72 7.32 20.83
N ILE A 49 -30.39 7.36 19.67
CA ILE A 49 -29.76 7.14 18.36
C ILE A 49 -28.63 8.14 18.14
N ASN A 50 -28.88 9.44 18.36
CA ASN A 50 -27.89 10.49 18.12
C ASN A 50 -26.70 10.42 19.09
N SER A 51 -26.86 9.79 20.25
CA SER A 51 -25.81 9.67 21.26
C SER A 51 -25.16 8.28 21.32
N ILE A 52 -25.49 7.36 20.39
CA ILE A 52 -25.05 5.97 20.40
C ILE A 52 -23.52 5.80 20.50
N TYR A 53 -22.75 6.67 19.82
CA TYR A 53 -21.29 6.66 19.87
C TYR A 53 -20.69 7.10 21.21
N ARG A 54 -21.49 7.73 22.08
CA ARG A 54 -21.10 8.19 23.42
C ARG A 54 -21.56 7.26 24.53
N MET A 55 -22.39 6.26 24.20
CA MET A 55 -22.88 5.27 25.15
C MET A 55 -21.77 4.31 25.57
N ASN A 56 -21.95 3.68 26.73
CA ASN A 56 -21.14 2.52 27.09
C ASN A 56 -21.53 1.32 26.20
N ILE A 57 -20.69 0.28 26.22
CA ILE A 57 -20.86 -0.88 25.34
C ILE A 57 -22.23 -1.53 25.54
N TRP A 58 -22.64 -1.73 26.78
CA TRP A 58 -23.89 -2.42 27.11
C TRP A 58 -25.12 -1.65 26.61
N ASP A 59 -25.20 -0.34 26.87
CA ASP A 59 -26.30 0.52 26.44
C ASP A 59 -26.39 0.62 24.91
N ALA A 60 -25.24 0.75 24.24
CA ALA A 60 -25.17 0.82 22.79
C ALA A 60 -25.60 -0.50 22.15
N SER A 61 -25.10 -1.63 22.65
CA SER A 61 -25.51 -2.97 22.18
C SER A 61 -26.99 -3.23 22.40
N LEU A 62 -27.56 -2.78 23.53
CA LEU A 62 -28.99 -2.88 23.79
C LEU A 62 -29.81 -2.08 22.77
N LEU A 63 -29.39 -0.85 22.46
CA LEU A 63 -30.06 -0.02 21.46
C LEU A 63 -29.97 -0.65 20.05
N LEU A 64 -28.81 -1.18 19.66
CA LEU A 64 -28.64 -1.84 18.36
C LEU A 64 -29.52 -3.10 18.25
N SER A 65 -29.56 -3.94 19.29
CA SER A 65 -30.48 -5.09 19.32
C SER A 65 -31.96 -4.66 19.33
N GLU A 66 -32.31 -3.54 19.97
CA GLU A 66 -33.67 -2.98 19.94
C GLU A 66 -34.07 -2.60 18.50
N ILE A 67 -33.18 -1.95 17.75
CA ILE A 67 -33.38 -1.60 16.34
C ILE A 67 -33.59 -2.85 15.48
N VAL A 68 -32.76 -3.88 15.65
CA VAL A 68 -32.89 -5.16 14.92
C VAL A 68 -34.23 -5.83 15.23
N ARG A 69 -34.62 -5.89 16.51
CA ARG A 69 -35.87 -6.52 16.96
C ARG A 69 -37.11 -5.80 16.42
N ASP A 70 -37.08 -4.47 16.40
CA ASP A 70 -38.16 -3.64 15.87
C ASP A 70 -38.36 -3.90 14.37
N TYR A 71 -37.27 -3.89 13.59
CA TYR A 71 -37.33 -4.15 12.15
C TYR A 71 -37.90 -5.53 11.80
N TYR A 72 -37.49 -6.57 12.51
CA TYR A 72 -38.03 -7.92 12.32
C TYR A 72 -39.32 -8.19 13.10
N SER A 73 -39.95 -7.16 13.69
CA SER A 73 -41.19 -7.28 14.47
C SER A 73 -41.15 -8.38 15.53
N GLY A 74 -39.99 -8.62 16.13
CA GLY A 74 -39.79 -9.68 17.13
C GLY A 74 -39.74 -11.12 16.59
N VAL A 75 -39.71 -11.33 15.27
CA VAL A 75 -39.56 -12.69 14.68
C VAL A 75 -38.18 -13.25 15.01
N LEU A 76 -38.13 -14.15 15.99
CA LEU A 76 -36.90 -14.65 16.59
C LEU A 76 -35.94 -15.24 15.56
N ASP A 77 -36.41 -16.11 14.66
CA ASP A 77 -35.54 -16.76 13.66
C ASP A 77 -34.85 -15.74 12.74
N ALA A 78 -35.55 -14.66 12.37
CA ALA A 78 -34.99 -13.61 11.53
C ALA A 78 -33.95 -12.76 12.29
N ILE A 79 -34.20 -12.49 13.57
CA ILE A 79 -33.26 -11.80 14.46
C ILE A 79 -32.01 -12.64 14.67
N LEU A 80 -32.16 -13.92 15.02
CA LEU A 80 -31.04 -14.85 15.21
C LEU A 80 -30.23 -15.01 13.92
N HIS A 81 -30.90 -15.11 12.77
CA HIS A 81 -30.22 -15.17 11.48
C HIS A 81 -29.43 -13.89 11.18
N TYR A 82 -29.95 -12.72 11.53
CA TYR A 82 -29.24 -11.45 11.37
C TYR A 82 -28.05 -11.31 12.33
N GLU A 83 -28.24 -11.64 13.62
CA GLU A 83 -27.18 -11.62 14.62
C GLU A 83 -26.07 -12.63 14.31
N GLY A 84 -26.42 -13.83 13.82
CA GLY A 84 -25.44 -14.84 13.40
C GLY A 84 -24.55 -14.38 12.24
N LYS A 85 -25.07 -13.56 11.31
CA LYS A 85 -24.25 -12.93 10.26
C LYS A 85 -23.20 -11.98 10.83
N ILE A 86 -23.56 -11.25 11.88
CA ILE A 86 -22.64 -10.34 12.56
C ILE A 86 -21.58 -11.14 13.31
N GLU A 87 -21.95 -12.25 13.98
CA GLU A 87 -20.98 -13.14 14.66
C GLU A 87 -19.89 -13.63 13.73
N ILE A 88 -20.21 -14.00 12.48
CA ILE A 88 -19.19 -14.39 11.48
C ILE A 88 -18.12 -13.30 11.30
N PHE A 89 -18.51 -12.02 11.30
CA PHE A 89 -17.57 -10.91 11.21
C PHE A 89 -16.79 -10.71 12.52
N LEU A 90 -17.45 -10.85 13.67
CA LEU A 90 -16.79 -10.74 14.98
C LEU A 90 -15.73 -11.84 15.16
N ASP A 91 -16.03 -13.07 14.76
CA ASP A 91 -15.11 -14.21 14.81
C ASP A 91 -13.93 -14.06 13.83
N SER A 92 -14.10 -13.24 12.79
CA SER A 92 -13.03 -12.93 11.83
C SER A 92 -12.06 -11.85 12.32
N LEU A 93 -12.32 -11.18 13.45
CA LEU A 93 -11.49 -10.07 13.92
C LEU A 93 -10.10 -10.55 14.34
N LEU A 94 -9.07 -9.93 13.76
CA LEU A 94 -7.70 -10.15 14.22
C LEU A 94 -7.48 -9.50 15.60
N PRO A 95 -6.78 -10.15 16.55
CA PRO A 95 -6.47 -9.54 17.84
C PRO A 95 -5.54 -8.33 17.70
N GLU A 96 -5.58 -7.41 18.66
CA GLU A 96 -4.77 -6.17 18.61
C GLU A 96 -3.26 -6.44 18.52
N SER A 97 -2.80 -7.58 19.06
CA SER A 97 -1.41 -8.03 19.02
C SER A 97 -0.85 -8.12 17.59
N GLU A 98 -1.68 -8.48 16.60
CA GLU A 98 -1.25 -8.58 15.20
C GLU A 98 -0.92 -7.21 14.58
N PHE A 99 -1.36 -6.12 15.21
CA PHE A 99 -1.14 -4.76 14.74
C PHE A 99 -0.07 -3.99 15.52
N GLU A 100 0.45 -4.54 16.63
CA GLU A 100 1.38 -3.84 17.52
C GLU A 100 2.68 -3.41 16.83
N TRP A 101 3.18 -4.23 15.91
CA TRP A 101 4.46 -4.01 15.23
C TRP A 101 4.49 -2.73 14.38
N PHE A 102 3.33 -2.23 13.94
CA PHE A 102 3.22 -0.96 13.21
C PHE A 102 2.43 0.13 13.93
N ARG A 103 1.72 -0.19 15.03
CA ARG A 103 0.84 0.74 15.76
C ARG A 103 1.52 2.06 16.14
N LYS A 104 2.78 2.03 16.58
CA LYS A 104 3.56 3.21 16.99
C LYS A 104 4.61 3.65 15.95
N ASN A 105 4.78 2.88 14.87
CA ASN A 105 5.78 3.15 13.85
C ASN A 105 5.11 3.79 12.63
N GLU A 106 5.28 5.11 12.46
CA GLU A 106 4.61 5.86 11.40
C GLU A 106 4.94 5.37 9.99
N HIS A 107 6.18 4.93 9.75
CA HIS A 107 6.60 4.42 8.44
C HIS A 107 5.98 3.05 8.16
N ALA A 108 6.03 2.13 9.14
CA ALA A 108 5.43 0.81 9.00
C ALA A 108 3.90 0.93 8.84
N CYS A 109 3.25 1.82 9.60
CA CYS A 109 1.83 2.07 9.47
C CYS A 109 1.47 2.64 8.08
N TYR A 110 2.25 3.58 7.56
CA TYR A 110 2.05 4.07 6.19
C TYR A 110 2.23 2.97 5.15
N PHE A 111 3.25 2.12 5.32
CA PHE A 111 3.50 1.00 4.43
C PHE A 111 2.31 0.02 4.43
N VAL A 112 1.80 -0.37 5.60
CA VAL A 112 0.61 -1.21 5.72
C VAL A 112 -0.60 -0.54 5.07
N TRP A 113 -0.81 0.75 5.32
CA TRP A 113 -1.91 1.51 4.70
C TRP A 113 -1.83 1.48 3.17
N LEU A 114 -0.64 1.68 2.60
CA LEU A 114 -0.45 1.61 1.15
C LEU A 114 -0.66 0.19 0.61
N SER A 115 -0.22 -0.83 1.34
CA SER A 115 -0.46 -2.24 1.00
C SER A 115 -1.94 -2.57 0.89
N ILE A 116 -2.76 -2.12 1.85
CA ILE A 116 -4.20 -2.41 1.82
C ILE A 116 -4.97 -1.61 0.76
N LYS A 117 -4.44 -0.47 0.30
CA LYS A 117 -5.01 0.26 -0.84
C LYS A 117 -4.73 -0.44 -2.17
N LYS A 118 -3.66 -1.24 -2.25
CA LYS A 118 -3.26 -1.95 -3.47
C LYS A 118 -3.68 -3.41 -3.51
N TYR A 119 -3.75 -4.06 -2.35
CA TYR A 119 -3.98 -5.48 -2.19
C TYR A 119 -5.01 -5.75 -1.09
N TYR A 120 -5.62 -6.92 -1.12
CA TYR A 120 -6.63 -7.35 -0.16
C TYR A 120 -6.46 -8.84 0.16
N PRO A 121 -6.92 -9.31 1.32
CA PRO A 121 -6.93 -10.73 1.66
C PRO A 121 -7.90 -11.49 0.74
N GLN A 122 -7.78 -12.82 0.73
CA GLN A 122 -8.75 -13.67 0.03
C GLN A 122 -10.17 -13.44 0.59
N LEU A 123 -11.12 -13.20 -0.30
CA LEU A 123 -12.50 -12.86 0.07
C LEU A 123 -13.37 -14.12 0.18
N SER A 124 -14.33 -14.07 1.10
CA SER A 124 -15.37 -15.09 1.26
C SER A 124 -16.64 -14.65 0.55
N SER A 125 -17.17 -15.50 -0.34
CA SER A 125 -18.45 -15.29 -1.02
C SER A 125 -19.61 -15.15 -0.03
N GLU A 126 -19.59 -15.89 1.07
CA GLU A 126 -20.61 -15.81 2.12
C GLU A 126 -20.59 -14.42 2.79
N MET A 127 -19.42 -13.96 3.22
CA MET A 127 -19.28 -12.67 3.89
C MET A 127 -19.57 -11.50 2.95
N LEU A 128 -19.21 -11.62 1.67
CA LEU A 128 -19.58 -10.65 0.63
C LEU A 128 -21.09 -10.55 0.47
N ASN A 129 -21.80 -11.68 0.38
CA ASN A 129 -23.26 -11.71 0.30
C ASN A 129 -23.90 -11.03 1.51
N ILE A 130 -23.36 -11.26 2.71
CA ILE A 130 -23.84 -10.64 3.95
C ILE A 130 -23.76 -9.11 3.87
N GLN A 131 -22.64 -8.54 3.42
CA GLN A 131 -22.49 -7.08 3.34
C GLN A 131 -23.39 -6.44 2.29
N GLN A 132 -23.58 -7.11 1.15
CA GLN A 132 -24.51 -6.65 0.13
C GLN A 132 -25.96 -6.59 0.63
N GLN A 133 -26.38 -7.59 1.41
CA GLN A 133 -27.72 -7.59 2.00
C GLN A 133 -27.92 -6.46 3.00
N VAL A 134 -26.85 -6.03 3.67
CA VAL A 134 -26.90 -5.02 4.73
C VAL A 134 -26.91 -3.60 4.18
N ALA A 135 -26.09 -3.32 3.17
CA ALA A 135 -26.01 -1.99 2.56
C ALA A 135 -26.02 -2.08 1.02
N PRO A 136 -27.09 -2.61 0.40
CA PRO A 136 -27.12 -2.86 -1.05
C PRO A 136 -26.88 -1.60 -1.86
N GLN A 137 -27.31 -0.43 -1.37
CA GLN A 137 -27.07 0.86 -1.99
C GLN A 137 -25.57 1.20 -2.13
N LYS A 138 -24.72 0.75 -1.20
CA LYS A 138 -23.26 0.97 -1.30
C LYS A 138 -22.61 0.11 -2.38
N PHE A 139 -23.31 -0.94 -2.81
CA PHE A 139 -22.86 -1.90 -3.81
C PHE A 139 -23.77 -1.92 -5.04
N SER A 140 -24.62 -0.90 -5.20
CA SER A 140 -25.66 -0.88 -6.24
C SER A 140 -25.13 -0.64 -7.66
N ASN A 141 -23.88 -0.17 -7.79
CA ASN A 141 -23.18 -0.06 -9.08
C ASN A 141 -22.58 -1.40 -9.56
N VAL A 142 -22.84 -2.51 -8.87
CA VAL A 142 -22.49 -3.86 -9.32
C VAL A 142 -23.46 -4.25 -10.45
N HIS A 143 -23.20 -3.79 -11.68
CA HIS A 143 -23.77 -4.48 -12.82
C HIS A 143 -23.13 -5.88 -12.90
N SER A 144 -23.96 -6.91 -12.87
CA SER A 144 -23.57 -8.29 -13.11
C SER A 144 -22.86 -8.37 -14.47
N LEU A 145 -21.54 -8.51 -14.44
CA LEU A 145 -20.74 -8.85 -15.61
C LEU A 145 -20.26 -10.29 -15.42
N VAL A 146 -20.95 -11.18 -16.13
CA VAL A 146 -20.41 -12.47 -16.55
C VAL A 146 -19.19 -12.14 -17.42
N ASP A 147 -17.99 -12.45 -16.93
CA ASP A 147 -16.85 -12.95 -17.72
C ASP A 147 -15.62 -13.13 -16.83
N LEU A 148 -15.60 -14.25 -16.12
CA LEU A 148 -14.36 -14.93 -15.74
C LEU A 148 -14.53 -16.40 -16.13
N SER A 149 -14.66 -16.65 -17.44
CA SER A 149 -14.37 -17.95 -18.01
C SER A 149 -12.86 -18.18 -17.96
N GLY A 150 -12.43 -19.05 -17.04
CA GLY A 150 -11.03 -19.44 -16.96
C GLY A 150 -10.62 -20.33 -15.79
N LEU A 151 -11.47 -21.24 -15.30
CA LEU A 151 -11.11 -22.65 -15.01
C LEU A 151 -12.33 -23.43 -14.43
N ASP A 152 -12.81 -24.38 -15.24
CA ASP A 152 -13.53 -25.63 -15.00
C ASP A 152 -14.36 -25.93 -13.72
N ASN A 153 -15.63 -26.23 -14.02
CA ASN A 153 -16.47 -27.35 -13.55
C ASN A 153 -16.74 -27.53 -12.05
N PHE A 154 -17.93 -27.11 -11.60
CA PHE A 154 -19.05 -27.98 -11.19
C PHE A 154 -20.32 -27.13 -10.97
N SER A 155 -21.43 -27.47 -11.65
CA SER A 155 -22.80 -27.02 -11.32
C SER A 155 -23.27 -27.71 -10.02
N GLN A 156 -24.11 -27.19 -9.12
CA GLN A 156 -25.34 -26.41 -9.29
C GLN A 156 -25.62 -25.57 -8.03
N ASN A 157 -25.65 -24.25 -8.18
CA ASN A 157 -26.64 -23.33 -7.61
C ASN A 157 -26.23 -21.96 -8.14
N ILE A 158 -27.15 -21.23 -8.77
CA ILE A 158 -26.85 -19.92 -9.36
C ILE A 158 -26.57 -18.95 -8.22
N GLN A 159 -25.31 -18.89 -7.77
CA GLN A 159 -24.77 -17.83 -6.96
C GLN A 159 -24.12 -16.86 -7.93
N HIS A 160 -24.70 -15.67 -8.04
CA HIS A 160 -24.10 -14.57 -8.77
C HIS A 160 -22.69 -14.34 -8.18
N ALA A 161 -21.65 -14.67 -8.95
CA ALA A 161 -20.27 -14.39 -8.57
C ALA A 161 -20.11 -12.86 -8.52
N ILE A 162 -19.95 -12.33 -7.31
CA ILE A 162 -19.83 -10.90 -7.06
C ILE A 162 -18.45 -10.43 -7.50
N ALA A 163 -18.39 -9.37 -8.32
CA ALA A 163 -17.13 -8.71 -8.62
C ALA A 163 -16.57 -8.05 -7.34
N PRO A 164 -15.32 -8.33 -6.93
CA PRO A 164 -14.71 -7.73 -5.73
C PRO A 164 -14.41 -6.23 -5.86
N GLU A 165 -14.45 -5.69 -7.08
CA GLU A 165 -14.11 -4.30 -7.41
C GLU A 165 -14.97 -3.22 -6.72
N PRO A 166 -16.31 -3.29 -6.70
CA PRO A 166 -17.14 -2.28 -6.04
C PRO A 166 -16.90 -2.24 -4.53
N PHE A 167 -16.64 -3.40 -3.93
CA PHE A 167 -16.29 -3.51 -2.53
C PHE A 167 -14.96 -2.82 -2.22
N LEU A 168 -13.92 -3.10 -3.01
CA LEU A 168 -12.61 -2.48 -2.84
C LEU A 168 -12.67 -0.98 -3.11
N SER A 169 -13.49 -0.53 -4.06
CA SER A 169 -13.70 0.89 -4.33
C SER A 169 -14.34 1.62 -3.15
N GLU A 170 -15.36 1.03 -2.50
CA GLU A 170 -16.05 1.61 -1.35
C GLU A 170 -15.14 1.59 -0.12
N ILE A 171 -14.45 0.49 0.13
CA ILE A 171 -13.45 0.41 1.20
C ILE A 171 -12.31 1.42 0.99
N ASN A 172 -11.85 1.57 -0.24
CA ASN A 172 -10.79 2.51 -0.57
C ASN A 172 -11.26 3.96 -0.50
N SER A 173 -12.55 4.24 -0.73
CA SER A 173 -13.13 5.57 -0.64
C SER A 173 -13.28 6.06 0.81
N LEU A 174 -13.41 5.15 1.78
CA LEU A 174 -13.75 5.50 3.16
C LEU A 174 -12.71 6.36 3.88
N HIS A 175 -11.44 6.36 3.44
CA HIS A 175 -10.41 7.33 3.85
C HIS A 175 -9.46 7.57 2.67
N VAL A 176 -9.82 8.51 1.79
CA VAL A 176 -9.06 8.78 0.56
C VAL A 176 -7.67 9.32 0.89
N HIS A 177 -7.53 10.21 1.88
CA HIS A 177 -6.24 10.82 2.26
C HIS A 177 -6.14 11.06 3.78
N PRO A 178 -5.73 10.06 4.58
CA PRO A 178 -5.57 10.25 6.01
C PRO A 178 -4.49 11.30 6.30
N ALA A 179 -4.84 12.32 7.10
CA ALA A 179 -4.00 13.48 7.36
C ALA A 179 -3.07 13.30 8.57
N SER A 180 -3.20 12.18 9.27
CA SER A 180 -2.40 11.87 10.46
C SER A 180 -2.13 10.37 10.62
N HIS A 181 -1.10 10.03 11.42
CA HIS A 181 -0.81 8.65 11.83
C HIS A 181 -2.01 7.96 12.48
N LYS A 182 -2.76 8.67 13.32
CA LYS A 182 -3.94 8.13 14.01
C LYS A 182 -5.05 7.77 13.02
N GLU A 183 -5.32 8.65 12.05
CA GLU A 183 -6.30 8.38 10.99
C GLU A 183 -5.86 7.21 10.11
N ARG A 184 -4.57 7.14 9.72
CA ARG A 184 -4.00 6.01 8.97
C ARG A 184 -4.23 4.70 9.71
N TYR A 185 -3.85 4.62 10.98
CA TYR A 185 -4.01 3.43 11.80
C TYR A 185 -5.48 3.01 11.94
N ASN A 186 -6.38 3.97 12.23
CA ASN A 186 -7.81 3.69 12.35
C ASN A 186 -8.41 3.19 11.02
N SER A 187 -7.97 3.74 9.88
CA SER A 187 -8.44 3.28 8.57
C SER A 187 -8.00 1.84 8.26
N ILE A 188 -6.81 1.44 8.69
CA ILE A 188 -6.33 0.05 8.57
C ILE A 188 -7.20 -0.88 9.42
N LEU A 189 -7.44 -0.52 10.69
CA LEU A 189 -8.29 -1.33 11.58
C LEU A 189 -9.70 -1.48 11.00
N TYR A 190 -10.30 -0.37 10.57
CA TYR A 190 -11.63 -0.38 9.98
C TYR A 190 -11.71 -1.26 8.73
N PHE A 191 -10.70 -1.20 7.85
CA PHE A 191 -10.58 -2.11 6.71
C PHE A 191 -10.52 -3.58 7.15
N MET A 192 -9.61 -3.92 8.06
CA MET A 192 -9.42 -5.31 8.49
C MET A 192 -10.63 -5.86 9.26
N ASP A 193 -11.40 -5.01 9.92
CA ASP A 193 -12.60 -5.39 10.65
C ASP A 193 -13.75 -5.73 9.71
N LEU A 194 -13.88 -4.99 8.62
CA LEU A 194 -15.00 -5.11 7.69
C LEU A 194 -14.66 -5.84 6.39
N VAL A 195 -13.40 -6.15 6.11
CA VAL A 195 -13.07 -6.95 4.92
C VAL A 195 -13.73 -8.34 5.02
N PRO A 196 -14.48 -8.81 3.99
CA PRO A 196 -15.32 -9.99 4.01
C PRO A 196 -14.43 -11.19 3.73
N SER A 197 -13.67 -11.55 4.74
CA SER A 197 -12.59 -12.53 4.67
C SER A 197 -12.57 -13.26 6.01
N TYR A 198 -12.21 -14.54 6.00
CA TYR A 198 -12.12 -15.28 7.24
C TYR A 198 -10.84 -14.89 8.01
N PHE A 199 -10.82 -15.23 9.30
CA PHE A 199 -9.71 -14.94 10.19
C PHE A 199 -8.35 -15.36 9.60
N ILE A 200 -8.27 -16.57 9.05
CA ILE A 200 -7.00 -17.14 8.55
C ILE A 200 -6.44 -16.36 7.36
N ASP A 201 -7.31 -15.88 6.47
CA ASP A 201 -6.94 -15.14 5.28
C ASP A 201 -6.48 -13.72 5.64
N LYS A 202 -7.19 -13.06 6.57
CA LYS A 202 -6.77 -11.77 7.15
C LYS A 202 -5.40 -11.89 7.84
N LEU A 203 -5.19 -12.96 8.60
CA LEU A 203 -3.94 -13.20 9.32
C LEU A 203 -2.78 -13.44 8.36
N SER A 204 -2.98 -14.29 7.34
CA SER A 204 -2.00 -14.56 6.29
C SER A 204 -1.61 -13.26 5.56
N PHE A 205 -2.60 -12.43 5.24
CA PHE A 205 -2.40 -11.16 4.57
C PHE A 205 -1.55 -10.18 5.41
N ILE A 206 -1.87 -9.97 6.69
CA ILE A 206 -1.07 -9.09 7.56
C ILE A 206 0.35 -9.64 7.78
N LYS A 207 0.51 -10.95 7.93
CA LYS A 207 1.84 -11.59 8.05
C LYS A 207 2.67 -11.42 6.78
N ASN A 208 2.06 -11.53 5.61
CA ASN A 208 2.73 -11.27 4.33
C ASN A 208 3.21 -9.81 4.24
N ILE A 209 2.35 -8.85 4.59
CA ILE A 209 2.75 -7.42 4.63
C ILE A 209 3.92 -7.20 5.59
N ARG A 210 3.89 -7.81 6.79
CA ARG A 210 4.98 -7.72 7.76
C ARG A 210 6.28 -8.30 7.21
N SER A 211 6.23 -9.46 6.57
CA SER A 211 7.40 -10.08 5.93
C SER A 211 8.02 -9.16 4.87
N GLN A 212 7.20 -8.58 4.00
CA GLN A 212 7.66 -7.63 2.99
C GLN A 212 8.29 -6.38 3.61
N TRP A 213 7.68 -5.84 4.67
CA TRP A 213 8.24 -4.73 5.44
C TRP A 213 9.61 -5.09 6.01
N ASP A 214 9.74 -6.26 6.63
CA ASP A 214 10.99 -6.70 7.26
C ASP A 214 12.12 -6.89 6.24
N VAL A 215 11.83 -7.42 5.04
CA VAL A 215 12.81 -7.53 3.94
C VAL A 215 13.23 -6.15 3.46
N LYS A 216 12.27 -5.33 3.01
CA LYS A 216 12.53 -4.02 2.40
C LYS A 216 13.17 -3.02 3.37
N PHE A 217 12.83 -3.10 4.65
CA PHE A 217 13.39 -2.22 5.67
C PHE A 217 14.84 -2.62 6.05
N LYS A 218 15.18 -3.92 6.01
CA LYS A 218 16.54 -4.42 6.27
C LYS A 218 17.53 -4.03 5.17
N GLU A 219 17.08 -3.84 3.92
CA GLU A 219 17.93 -3.50 2.76
C GLU A 219 18.42 -2.04 2.73
N LYS A 220 17.94 -1.21 3.69
CA LYS A 220 18.64 -0.04 4.26
C LYS A 220 19.07 1.13 3.33
N ARG A 221 18.71 1.22 2.04
CA ARG A 221 18.94 2.49 1.30
C ARG A 221 17.83 3.50 1.59
N LYS A 222 17.86 4.04 2.81
CA LYS A 222 16.96 5.13 3.22
C LYS A 222 17.24 6.37 2.38
N LEU A 223 16.19 7.02 1.91
CA LEU A 223 16.29 8.36 1.35
C LEU A 223 16.84 9.29 2.43
N ASN A 224 18.01 9.87 2.19
CA ASN A 224 18.63 10.82 3.12
C ASN A 224 17.97 12.20 3.00
N ILE A 225 16.76 12.32 3.55
CA ILE A 225 15.93 13.53 3.60
C ILE A 225 15.58 13.79 5.07
N PRO A 226 16.01 14.92 5.67
CA PRO A 226 15.60 15.29 7.02
C PRO A 226 14.14 15.74 7.07
N VAL A 227 13.41 15.36 8.12
CA VAL A 227 11.99 15.69 8.32
C VAL A 227 11.77 17.21 8.40
N GLU A 228 12.75 17.91 8.96
CA GLU A 228 12.70 19.35 9.26
C GLU A 228 12.82 20.21 7.99
N ASN A 229 13.38 19.64 6.91
CA ASN A 229 13.61 20.37 5.68
C ASN A 229 12.39 20.26 4.74
N THR A 230 11.33 20.97 5.10
CA THR A 230 10.06 21.01 4.35
C THR A 230 10.26 21.28 2.86
N GLY A 231 11.15 22.21 2.50
CA GLY A 231 11.45 22.53 1.11
C GLY A 231 12.26 21.46 0.37
N LEU A 232 12.97 20.58 1.06
CA LEU A 232 13.59 19.41 0.45
C LEU A 232 12.59 18.26 0.30
N CYS A 233 11.69 18.07 1.28
CA CYS A 233 10.59 17.12 1.18
C CYS A 233 9.70 17.47 -0.02
N GLN A 234 9.26 18.72 -0.14
CA GLN A 234 8.42 19.16 -1.27
C GLN A 234 9.13 18.94 -2.61
N TRP A 235 10.40 19.34 -2.70
CA TRP A 235 11.19 19.10 -3.92
C TRP A 235 11.29 17.60 -4.26
N ALA A 236 11.49 16.73 -3.26
CA ALA A 236 11.61 15.30 -3.46
C ALA A 236 10.30 14.68 -3.93
N TRP A 237 9.17 15.11 -3.35
CA TRP A 237 7.84 14.73 -3.79
C TRP A 237 7.59 15.11 -5.24
N ASP A 238 7.85 16.38 -5.60
CA ASP A 238 7.68 16.88 -6.96
C ASP A 238 8.62 16.20 -7.94
N TYR A 239 9.86 15.88 -7.51
CA TYR A 239 10.82 15.13 -8.31
C TYR A 239 10.31 13.72 -8.63
N MET A 240 9.83 12.98 -7.63
CA MET A 240 9.32 11.61 -7.83
C MET A 240 8.06 11.61 -8.70
N LYS A 241 7.14 12.56 -8.46
CA LYS A 241 5.89 12.73 -9.23
C LYS A 241 6.16 13.00 -10.70
N ASN A 242 7.09 13.91 -10.99
CA ASN A 242 7.38 14.35 -12.35
C ASN A 242 8.49 13.55 -13.05
N LYS A 243 9.07 12.54 -12.40
CA LYS A 243 10.11 11.71 -13.02
C LYS A 243 9.48 10.88 -14.16
N PRO A 244 9.85 11.11 -15.43
CA PRO A 244 9.12 10.52 -16.56
C PRO A 244 9.37 9.01 -16.70
N SER A 245 10.60 8.56 -16.45
CA SER A 245 11.00 7.15 -16.61
C SER A 245 12.34 6.86 -15.93
N MET A 246 12.70 5.57 -15.86
CA MET A 246 14.04 5.16 -15.46
C MET A 246 15.02 5.46 -16.59
N ARG A 247 16.17 6.02 -16.21
CA ARG A 247 17.35 6.05 -17.07
C ARG A 247 18.27 4.89 -16.69
N LYS A 248 18.78 4.11 -17.63
CA LYS A 248 19.80 3.09 -17.34
C LYS A 248 21.12 3.55 -17.93
N ARG A 249 22.20 3.45 -17.14
CA ARG A 249 23.55 3.61 -17.65
C ARG A 249 24.05 2.28 -18.19
N VAL A 250 24.57 2.31 -19.41
CA VAL A 250 25.30 1.21 -20.00
C VAL A 250 26.74 1.69 -20.13
N TYR A 251 27.61 1.16 -19.28
CA TYR A 251 29.04 1.45 -19.38
C TYR A 251 29.57 0.85 -20.67
N ILE A 252 30.27 1.67 -21.44
CA ILE A 252 30.98 1.19 -22.63
C ILE A 252 32.27 0.58 -22.09
N GLN A 253 32.38 -0.74 -22.12
CA GLN A 253 33.65 -1.39 -21.84
C GLN A 253 34.66 -0.92 -22.89
N GLY A 254 35.67 -0.16 -22.44
CA GLY A 254 36.81 0.18 -23.26
C GLY A 254 37.47 -1.11 -23.73
N THR A 255 37.63 -1.24 -25.03
CA THR A 255 38.38 -2.31 -25.68
C THR A 255 39.86 -2.03 -25.41
N GLU A 256 40.37 -2.51 -24.29
CA GLU A 256 41.81 -2.65 -24.06
C GLU A 256 41.99 -3.76 -23.03
N ALA A 257 42.19 -4.97 -23.54
CA ALA A 257 42.66 -6.10 -22.76
C ALA A 257 44.15 -5.89 -22.45
N PRO A 258 44.57 -5.95 -21.17
CA PRO A 258 45.90 -6.43 -20.86
C PRO A 258 45.83 -7.95 -20.73
N GLU A 259 46.62 -8.64 -21.54
CA GLU A 259 46.95 -10.05 -21.33
C GLU A 259 47.49 -10.25 -19.91
N GLY A 260 46.99 -11.26 -19.20
CA GLY A 260 47.46 -11.64 -17.87
C GLY A 260 46.32 -11.93 -16.91
N GLY A 261 45.93 -13.20 -16.82
CA GLY A 261 44.71 -13.63 -16.13
C GLY A 261 44.73 -13.57 -14.60
N ILE A 262 43.54 -13.76 -14.03
CA ILE A 262 43.22 -14.72 -12.97
C ILE A 262 41.72 -15.04 -13.12
N LYS A 263 41.40 -16.32 -13.35
CA LYS A 263 40.04 -16.84 -13.31
C LYS A 263 39.57 -16.86 -11.85
N LEU A 264 38.47 -16.20 -11.54
CA LEU A 264 37.62 -16.55 -10.40
C LEU A 264 36.19 -16.76 -10.91
N SER A 265 35.66 -17.93 -10.56
CA SER A 265 34.45 -18.59 -11.02
C SER A 265 33.20 -17.71 -10.91
N GLY A 266 32.57 -17.43 -12.05
CA GLY A 266 31.20 -16.94 -12.14
C GLY A 266 30.25 -18.11 -12.33
N GLU A 267 29.21 -18.17 -11.49
CA GLU A 267 27.99 -18.89 -11.83
C GLU A 267 27.21 -18.01 -12.80
N ASP A 268 27.08 -18.53 -14.02
CA ASP A 268 26.38 -17.94 -15.15
C ASP A 268 24.87 -17.85 -14.88
N TYR A 269 24.33 -16.63 -14.92
CA TYR A 269 22.96 -16.40 -15.37
C TYR A 269 23.03 -15.50 -16.61
N SER A 270 22.97 -16.16 -17.77
CA SER A 270 22.88 -15.55 -19.08
C SER A 270 21.56 -14.81 -19.25
N LEU A 271 21.57 -13.50 -18.99
CA LEU A 271 20.61 -12.60 -19.62
C LEU A 271 20.91 -12.61 -21.12
N SER A 272 19.95 -13.11 -21.92
CA SER A 272 19.97 -13.07 -23.38
C SER A 272 20.28 -11.64 -23.84
N ILE A 273 21.54 -11.42 -24.20
CA ILE A 273 21.99 -10.26 -24.95
C ILE A 273 21.54 -10.55 -26.37
N CYS A 274 20.63 -9.73 -26.90
CA CYS A 274 20.31 -9.71 -28.32
C CYS A 274 21.62 -9.65 -29.10
N SER A 275 21.94 -10.74 -29.78
CA SER A 275 23.02 -10.83 -30.74
C SER A 275 22.88 -9.70 -31.75
N ALA A 276 24.00 -9.06 -32.06
CA ALA A 276 24.11 -8.03 -33.07
C ALA A 276 23.93 -8.65 -34.48
N ALA A 277 22.69 -9.02 -34.83
CA ALA A 277 22.32 -9.49 -36.15
C ALA A 277 20.79 -9.44 -36.33
N ASP A 278 20.18 -8.28 -36.15
CA ASP A 278 18.85 -8.00 -36.71
C ASP A 278 18.82 -6.55 -37.15
N LYS A 279 19.06 -6.36 -38.44
CA LYS A 279 18.64 -5.15 -39.16
C LYS A 279 17.14 -5.30 -39.36
N ASP A 280 16.40 -4.24 -39.06
CA ASP A 280 14.95 -4.07 -39.26
C ASP A 280 14.08 -4.28 -38.01
N GLY A 281 14.00 -3.20 -37.23
CA GLY A 281 13.03 -3.05 -36.16
C GLY A 281 13.14 -1.64 -35.58
N ILE A 282 12.32 -0.72 -36.11
CA ILE A 282 12.34 0.72 -35.79
C ILE A 282 12.08 0.92 -34.29
N CYS A 283 13.18 1.00 -33.54
CA CYS A 283 13.22 1.35 -32.14
C CYS A 283 13.78 2.76 -32.05
N ASN A 284 12.92 3.78 -32.03
CA ASN A 284 13.31 5.11 -31.56
C ASN A 284 13.72 5.01 -30.08
N LYS A 285 14.97 4.62 -29.85
CA LYS A 285 15.69 4.75 -28.60
C LYS A 285 16.25 6.16 -28.60
N ASN A 286 15.77 7.03 -27.71
CA ASN A 286 16.44 8.31 -27.48
C ASN A 286 17.74 8.01 -26.72
N ILE A 287 18.81 7.75 -27.47
CA ILE A 287 20.15 7.50 -26.94
C ILE A 287 20.80 8.86 -26.75
N SER A 288 21.08 9.22 -25.50
CA SER A 288 21.89 10.38 -25.18
C SER A 288 23.24 9.89 -24.66
N GLU A 289 24.30 10.20 -25.39
CA GLU A 289 25.68 9.92 -24.97
C GLU A 289 26.12 11.01 -23.99
N SER A 290 26.61 10.62 -22.82
CA SER A 290 27.12 11.55 -21.82
C SER A 290 28.42 11.03 -21.22
N THR A 291 29.49 11.79 -21.40
CA THR A 291 30.79 11.50 -20.78
C THR A 291 30.81 12.16 -19.40
N ALA A 292 30.92 11.40 -18.32
CA ALA A 292 31.15 11.95 -16.99
C ALA A 292 32.24 11.17 -16.25
N GLN A 293 33.03 11.89 -15.45
CA GLN A 293 34.10 11.37 -14.62
C GLN A 293 33.50 10.91 -13.29
N GLU A 294 33.72 9.64 -12.91
CA GLU A 294 33.32 9.12 -11.60
C GLU A 294 34.52 8.52 -10.87
N ASP A 295 34.75 9.01 -9.65
CA ASP A 295 35.77 8.48 -8.75
C ASP A 295 35.23 7.21 -8.10
N TYR A 296 35.58 6.05 -8.66
CA TYR A 296 35.48 4.79 -7.94
C TYR A 296 36.73 4.63 -7.09
N ASN A 297 36.65 5.00 -5.80
CA ASN A 297 37.37 4.36 -4.70
C ASN A 297 36.86 4.91 -3.35
N LYS A 298 35.87 4.23 -2.78
CA LYS A 298 35.66 4.16 -1.34
C LYS A 298 34.89 2.88 -1.03
N SER A 299 35.62 1.78 -0.83
CA SER A 299 35.10 0.64 -0.09
C SER A 299 34.79 1.11 1.34
N ALA A 300 33.67 0.66 1.86
CA ALA A 300 33.40 0.72 3.29
C ALA A 300 34.08 -0.50 3.95
N ASN A 301 34.74 -0.24 5.08
CA ASN A 301 35.35 -1.15 6.05
C ASN A 301 36.77 -1.65 5.72
N ASN A 302 37.76 -1.13 6.46
CA ASN A 302 38.43 -1.85 7.55
C ASN A 302 39.27 -0.85 8.37
N ASP A 303 39.01 -0.75 9.67
CA ASP A 303 39.94 -0.21 10.65
C ASP A 303 41.02 -1.27 10.91
N ALA A 304 42.30 -0.89 10.80
CA ALA A 304 43.47 -1.32 11.58
C ALA A 304 44.77 -1.29 10.75
N ASP A 305 45.63 -0.33 11.12
CA ASP A 305 47.09 -0.25 11.15
C ASP A 305 48.03 -1.06 10.23
N ASN A 306 49.05 -0.30 9.78
CA ASN A 306 50.34 -0.68 9.15
C ASN A 306 50.23 -1.30 7.75
N ASP A 307 51.04 -0.96 6.74
CA ASP A 307 52.43 -0.51 6.76
C ASP A 307 52.78 0.20 5.43
N LYS A 308 53.98 0.78 5.39
CA LYS A 308 54.52 1.68 4.35
C LYS A 308 54.59 1.13 2.91
N SER A 309 54.61 2.10 1.99
CA SER A 309 55.20 2.10 0.64
C SER A 309 54.46 1.36 -0.48
N SER A 310 53.72 2.12 -1.29
CA SER A 310 53.85 2.10 -2.75
C SER A 310 53.23 3.38 -3.32
N GLU A 311 54.02 4.16 -4.03
CA GLU A 311 53.50 5.17 -4.95
C GLU A 311 52.78 4.41 -6.08
N HIS A 312 51.47 4.25 -5.96
CA HIS A 312 50.61 3.93 -7.09
C HIS A 312 49.97 5.22 -7.56
N GLU A 313 50.40 5.69 -8.73
CA GLU A 313 49.68 6.70 -9.50
C GLU A 313 48.22 6.24 -9.62
N ILE A 314 47.31 6.98 -8.96
CA ILE A 314 45.88 6.73 -9.01
C ILE A 314 45.40 7.17 -10.38
N GLY A 315 45.55 6.29 -11.37
CA GLY A 315 44.98 6.48 -12.70
C GLY A 315 43.46 6.55 -12.62
N ILE A 316 42.90 7.74 -12.75
CA ILE A 316 41.46 7.96 -12.85
C ILE A 316 40.96 7.27 -14.14
N LYS A 317 40.41 6.06 -14.02
CA LYS A 317 39.76 5.40 -15.16
C LYS A 317 38.52 6.21 -15.55
N LYS A 318 38.62 6.93 -16.67
CA LYS A 318 37.46 7.57 -17.32
C LYS A 318 36.55 6.48 -17.88
N VAL A 319 35.52 6.12 -17.12
CA VAL A 319 34.50 5.18 -17.60
C VAL A 319 33.46 5.96 -18.41
N SER A 320 33.37 5.68 -19.71
CA SER A 320 32.32 6.24 -20.55
C SER A 320 31.04 5.40 -20.42
N TYR A 321 29.87 6.06 -20.43
CA TYR A 321 28.59 5.37 -20.39
C TYR A 321 27.58 6.02 -21.33
N LYS A 322 26.67 5.21 -21.87
CA LYS A 322 25.48 5.67 -22.59
C LYS A 322 24.29 5.66 -21.65
N THR A 323 23.44 6.68 -21.73
CA THR A 323 22.19 6.73 -20.98
C THR A 323 21.05 6.29 -21.89
N ILE A 324 20.28 5.30 -21.45
CA ILE A 324 19.10 4.80 -22.15
C ILE A 324 17.87 5.17 -21.32
N ASP A 325 16.99 5.99 -21.89
CA ASP A 325 15.68 6.28 -21.31
C ASP A 325 14.73 5.11 -21.61
N LEU A 326 14.23 4.46 -20.55
CA LEU A 326 13.31 3.34 -20.65
C LEU A 326 11.87 3.87 -20.51
N SER A 327 11.32 4.46 -21.57
CA SER A 327 9.89 4.81 -21.61
C SER A 327 9.04 3.61 -22.03
N PRO A 328 7.85 3.39 -21.45
CA PRO A 328 6.93 2.37 -21.94
C PRO A 328 6.48 2.71 -23.37
N LYS A 329 6.73 1.80 -24.33
CA LYS A 329 6.09 1.82 -25.64
C LYS A 329 4.77 1.06 -25.58
N ASN A 330 3.75 1.58 -26.28
CA ASN A 330 2.46 0.92 -26.45
C ASN A 330 2.64 -0.51 -26.99
N GLY A 331 2.07 -1.49 -26.29
CA GLY A 331 1.62 -2.75 -26.91
C GLY A 331 2.56 -3.97 -26.90
N SER A 332 3.70 -3.97 -26.19
CA SER A 332 4.47 -5.21 -25.98
C SER A 332 4.44 -5.68 -24.52
N SER A 333 4.43 -6.99 -24.27
CA SER A 333 4.48 -7.57 -22.91
C SER A 333 5.71 -7.13 -22.08
N LEU A 334 6.72 -6.52 -22.71
CA LEU A 334 7.91 -5.93 -22.05
C LEU A 334 7.70 -4.47 -21.60
N SER A 335 6.58 -3.83 -21.97
CA SER A 335 6.27 -2.44 -21.61
C SER A 335 5.92 -2.26 -20.12
N SER A 336 5.45 -3.31 -19.45
CA SER A 336 5.13 -3.34 -18.02
C SER A 336 6.36 -3.35 -17.12
N ILE A 337 7.52 -3.81 -17.62
CA ILE A 337 8.78 -3.91 -16.85
C ILE A 337 9.50 -2.54 -16.74
N ASN A 338 9.15 -1.57 -17.60
CA ASN A 338 9.91 -0.32 -17.75
C ASN A 338 9.27 0.92 -17.08
N ARG A 339 8.08 0.80 -16.50
CA ARG A 339 7.44 1.92 -15.78
C ARG A 339 7.87 1.89 -14.32
N ILE A 340 8.25 3.04 -13.76
CA ILE A 340 8.47 3.13 -12.31
C ILE A 340 7.10 2.98 -11.65
N GLY A 341 6.86 1.84 -10.99
CA GLY A 341 5.53 1.49 -10.47
C GLY A 341 4.98 2.46 -9.42
N TRP A 342 5.79 3.39 -8.91
CA TRP A 342 5.36 4.39 -7.94
C TRP A 342 4.36 5.41 -8.46
N HIS A 343 4.10 5.47 -9.77
CA HIS A 343 3.22 6.50 -10.32
C HIS A 343 1.78 6.32 -9.84
N ASP A 344 1.35 5.07 -9.69
CA ASP A 344 0.06 4.69 -9.11
C ASP A 344 -0.12 5.28 -7.69
N ALA A 345 0.97 5.50 -6.95
CA ALA A 345 0.92 6.02 -5.61
C ALA A 345 0.43 7.47 -5.53
N PHE A 346 0.60 8.27 -6.60
CA PHE A 346 0.20 9.68 -6.61
C PHE A 346 -1.29 9.89 -6.86
N GLU A 347 -2.01 8.87 -7.33
CA GLU A 347 -3.47 8.87 -7.37
C GLU A 347 -4.05 8.61 -5.96
N ILE A 348 -3.33 7.80 -5.17
CA ILE A 348 -3.76 7.35 -3.85
C ILE A 348 -3.33 8.34 -2.75
N ILE A 349 -2.14 8.90 -2.84
CA ILE A 349 -1.52 9.68 -1.77
C ILE A 349 -1.57 11.18 -2.09
N GLN A 350 -2.28 11.95 -1.26
CA GLN A 350 -2.28 13.40 -1.26
C GLN A 350 -1.87 13.93 0.12
N PRO A 351 -0.56 14.16 0.37
CA PRO A 351 -0.10 14.62 1.67
C PRO A 351 -0.51 16.08 1.91
N SER A 352 -1.17 16.36 3.03
CA SER A 352 -1.68 17.70 3.37
C SER A 352 -0.71 18.51 4.24
N THR A 353 0.28 17.87 4.87
CA THR A 353 1.25 18.53 5.75
C THR A 353 2.69 18.20 5.34
N PRO A 354 3.68 19.03 5.73
CA PRO A 354 5.09 18.72 5.44
C PRO A 354 5.56 17.39 6.05
N ARG A 355 5.03 17.03 7.24
CA ARG A 355 5.34 15.76 7.89
C ARG A 355 4.74 14.58 7.12
N GLU A 356 3.49 14.68 6.68
CA GLU A 356 2.88 13.65 5.82
C GLU A 356 3.59 13.56 4.48
N THR A 357 4.06 14.67 3.91
CA THR A 357 4.86 14.68 2.67
C THR A 357 6.16 13.89 2.86
N TYR A 358 6.87 14.13 3.95
CA TYR A 358 8.04 13.33 4.33
C TYR A 358 7.71 11.83 4.41
N LEU A 359 6.66 11.47 5.17
CA LEU A 359 6.30 10.06 5.36
C LEU A 359 5.88 9.40 4.04
N ALA A 360 5.12 10.10 3.20
CA ALA A 360 4.67 9.64 1.89
C ALA A 360 5.84 9.31 0.96
N ILE A 361 6.84 10.19 0.86
CA ILE A 361 8.06 9.97 0.05
C ILE A 361 8.74 8.65 0.45
N HIS A 362 8.92 8.46 1.76
CA HIS A 362 9.56 7.26 2.30
C HIS A 362 8.69 6.02 2.09
N ALA A 363 7.37 6.11 2.27
CA ALA A 363 6.45 5.00 2.04
C ALA A 363 6.47 4.57 0.57
N VAL A 364 6.37 5.53 -0.36
CA VAL A 364 6.43 5.28 -1.81
C VAL A 364 7.77 4.63 -2.19
N TRP A 365 8.88 5.15 -1.67
CA TRP A 365 10.20 4.58 -1.90
C TRP A 365 10.30 3.13 -1.44
N ILE A 366 9.97 2.87 -0.17
CA ILE A 366 10.07 1.52 0.41
C ILE A 366 9.14 0.55 -0.33
N PHE A 367 7.90 0.96 -0.61
CA PHE A 367 6.90 0.11 -1.24
C PHE A 367 7.28 -0.25 -2.68
N TYR A 368 7.60 0.74 -3.51
CA TYR A 368 7.77 0.54 -4.95
C TYR A 368 9.21 0.30 -5.40
N VAL A 369 10.20 0.73 -4.62
CA VAL A 369 11.60 0.73 -5.04
C VAL A 369 12.46 -0.12 -4.12
N GLY A 370 12.29 -0.04 -2.80
CA GLY A 370 13.07 -0.80 -1.83
C GLY A 370 13.04 -2.31 -2.12
N GLY A 371 14.22 -2.93 -2.16
CA GLY A 371 14.41 -4.36 -2.40
C GLY A 371 14.22 -4.81 -3.85
N THR A 372 14.08 -3.87 -4.77
CA THR A 372 13.95 -4.20 -6.21
C THR A 372 15.28 -4.05 -6.92
N PHE A 373 15.44 -4.72 -8.06
CA PHE A 373 16.62 -4.54 -8.93
C PHE A 373 16.78 -3.09 -9.44
N LEU A 374 15.71 -2.29 -9.38
CA LEU A 374 15.69 -0.87 -9.76
C LEU A 374 16.26 0.04 -8.67
N GLU A 375 16.29 -0.41 -7.42
CA GLU A 375 16.68 0.39 -6.25
C GLU A 375 18.06 1.06 -6.42
N PRO A 376 19.13 0.37 -6.85
CA PRO A 376 20.44 0.99 -6.91
C PRO A 376 20.51 2.17 -7.87
N GLU A 377 19.91 2.03 -9.05
CA GLU A 377 19.96 3.02 -10.11
C GLU A 377 19.07 4.23 -9.79
N LEU A 378 17.84 3.98 -9.34
CA LEU A 378 16.93 5.05 -8.91
C LEU A 378 17.49 5.82 -7.71
N TYR A 379 18.15 5.13 -6.78
CA TYR A 379 18.76 5.76 -5.61
C TYR A 379 19.89 6.70 -6.03
N ASN A 380 20.76 6.24 -6.92
CA ASN A 380 21.86 7.04 -7.45
C ASN A 380 21.35 8.28 -8.22
N GLN A 381 20.29 8.13 -9.01
CA GLN A 381 19.68 9.26 -9.72
C GLN A 381 19.05 10.27 -8.76
N PHE A 382 18.31 9.78 -7.76
CA PHE A 382 17.71 10.62 -6.74
C PHE A 382 18.78 11.39 -5.96
N LYS A 383 19.84 10.72 -5.52
CA LYS A 383 20.96 11.31 -4.78
C LYS A 383 21.62 12.46 -5.56
N ARG A 384 21.94 12.25 -6.84
CA ARG A 384 22.55 13.29 -7.70
C ARG A 384 21.63 14.49 -7.89
N ALA A 385 20.35 14.23 -8.17
CA ALA A 385 19.36 15.29 -8.36
C ALA A 385 19.22 16.13 -7.09
N ARG A 386 19.21 15.47 -5.93
CA ARG A 386 19.17 16.11 -4.61
C ARG A 386 20.39 16.99 -4.35
N ASP A 387 21.59 16.45 -4.59
CA ASP A 387 22.84 17.18 -4.35
C ASP A 387 22.96 18.41 -5.28
N THR A 388 22.47 18.27 -6.52
CA THR A 388 22.34 19.39 -7.46
C THR A 388 21.37 20.46 -6.96
N TYR A 389 20.19 20.06 -6.47
CA TYR A 389 19.20 20.96 -5.89
C TYR A 389 19.76 21.74 -4.69
N LEU A 390 20.41 21.05 -3.75
CA LEU A 390 21.03 21.67 -2.59
C LEU A 390 22.14 22.66 -2.98
N THR A 391 22.97 22.31 -3.97
CA THR A 391 24.02 23.19 -4.48
C THR A 391 23.44 24.47 -5.09
N ARG A 392 22.37 24.35 -5.91
CA ARG A 392 21.68 25.50 -6.50
C ARG A 392 21.04 26.39 -5.42
N LYS A 393 20.42 25.79 -4.40
CA LYS A 393 19.81 26.52 -3.28
C LYS A 393 20.86 27.32 -2.49
N ARG A 394 22.02 26.72 -2.19
CA ARG A 394 23.14 27.41 -1.52
C ARG A 394 23.65 28.60 -2.34
N LYS A 395 23.88 28.41 -3.64
CA LYS A 395 24.31 29.51 -4.54
C LYS A 395 23.31 30.66 -4.57
N LYS A 396 22.00 30.36 -4.59
CA LYS A 396 20.94 31.39 -4.55
C LYS A 396 20.97 32.19 -3.24
N ILE A 397 21.15 31.53 -2.10
CA ILE A 397 21.25 32.21 -0.79
C ILE A 397 22.47 33.15 -0.75
N ILE A 398 23.63 32.68 -1.22
CA ILE A 398 24.85 33.50 -1.27
C ILE A 398 24.63 34.73 -2.16
N ARG A 399 24.01 34.54 -3.34
CA ARG A 399 23.72 35.64 -4.27
C ARG A 399 22.78 36.68 -3.66
N ASN A 400 21.72 36.25 -2.98
CA ASN A 400 20.77 37.15 -2.35
C ASN A 400 21.43 37.95 -1.20
N LYS A 401 22.25 37.30 -0.37
CA LYS A 401 23.01 37.99 0.69
C LYS A 401 23.98 39.04 0.14
N LEU A 402 24.62 38.76 -1.00
CA LEU A 402 25.51 39.73 -1.66
C LEU A 402 24.75 40.91 -2.27
N GLN A 403 23.46 40.75 -2.59
CA GLN A 403 22.59 41.82 -3.09
C GLN A 403 21.98 42.67 -1.98
N GLU A 404 21.92 42.19 -0.74
CA GLU A 404 21.47 42.97 0.43
C GLU A 404 22.60 43.80 1.07
N ILE A 405 23.86 43.51 0.72
CA ILE A 405 25.05 44.22 1.21
C ILE A 405 25.47 45.38 0.28
N ASN A 406 24.99 45.37 -0.96
CA ASN A 406 25.11 46.46 -1.93
C ASN A 406 23.82 47.27 -1.98
#